data_AF-A0A9W8UT73-F1
#
_entry.id   AF-A0A9W8UT73-F1
#
_cell.length_a   1.000
_cell.length_b   1.000
_cell.length_c   1.000
_cell.angle_alpha   90.00
_cell.angle_beta   90.00
_cell.angle_gamma   90.00
#
_symmetry.space_group_name_H-M   'P 1'
#
loop_
_entity.id
_entity.type
_entity.pdbx_description
1 polymer ?
#
loop_
_entity_poly.entity_id
_entity_poly.type
_entity_poly.pdbx_seq_one_letter_code
_entity_poly.pdbx_strand_id
1 'polypeptide(L)'
;MKVSVPSMAPPKYEVAPGVDLVTPNELVDVKEGRSNYTIVGAGKTGIDTCLWLLENGVPQDQITWIMPRDAWLRDRASLQPGDLFSERRAGTLKLVAQVAATSQSVDDYLDKMEQGGESMRLSSDIRPEMYRCATVSVAELDEIRKIENVVRKGRVLSIGPDQVKLQKGSYKPKPGTLYINCSTDGLAKLDPVPVFQGQTLRLQPVRPCQQVFSAAFIAHVESAYAVDEEALKNKLCRPIPHPYVAGDWVVAYIMYLRARTLWDGRAETRAWLANSRLNLENHFLPTDKALRAAIVEKGLSSERLAQGKQLMHRLYSLLDTLPEEQSAAAKAIIGDLPKIK
;
A
#
# COMPACT_ATOMS: atom_id res chain seq x y z
N MET A 1 -11.24 -9.22 7.20
CA MET A 1 -10.16 -8.22 7.30
C MET A 1 -10.26 -7.60 8.68
N LYS A 2 -9.32 -7.90 9.58
CA LYS A 2 -9.28 -7.29 10.91
C LYS A 2 -8.26 -6.16 10.87
N VAL A 3 -8.74 -4.93 10.66
CA VAL A 3 -7.92 -3.72 10.69
C VAL A 3 -7.83 -3.24 12.14
N SER A 4 -6.65 -2.76 12.54
CA SER A 4 -6.42 -2.13 13.84
C SER A 4 -5.70 -0.80 13.65
N VAL A 5 -5.98 0.16 14.52
CA VAL A 5 -5.28 1.44 14.58
C VAL A 5 -4.63 1.62 15.96
N PRO A 6 -3.66 2.52 16.15
CA PRO A 6 -2.94 2.65 17.41
C PRO A 6 -3.81 2.84 18.66
N SER A 7 -4.96 3.50 18.56
CA SER A 7 -5.89 3.70 19.68
C SER A 7 -6.67 2.45 20.10
N MET A 8 -6.58 1.34 19.36
CA MET A 8 -7.35 0.11 19.64
C MET A 8 -6.59 -0.94 20.46
N ALA A 9 -5.29 -0.76 20.70
CA ALA A 9 -4.48 -1.73 21.42
C ALA A 9 -3.21 -1.09 22.02
N PRO A 10 -2.69 -1.62 23.14
CA PRO A 10 -1.40 -1.18 23.66
C PRO A 10 -0.25 -1.47 22.65
N PRO A 11 0.88 -0.75 22.77
CA PRO A 11 2.06 -1.04 21.96
C PRO A 11 2.53 -2.49 22.16
N LYS A 12 3.15 -3.07 21.12
CA LYS A 12 3.72 -4.43 21.15
C LYS A 12 5.14 -4.47 21.73
N TYR A 13 5.50 -3.47 22.52
CA TYR A 13 6.80 -3.30 23.15
C TYR A 13 6.59 -2.79 24.57
N GLU A 14 7.59 -3.01 25.42
CA GLU A 14 7.51 -2.62 26.83
C GLU A 14 7.64 -1.11 26.98
N VAL A 15 6.88 -0.54 27.92
CA VAL A 15 6.95 0.88 28.28
C VAL A 15 7.14 0.95 29.79
N ALA A 16 8.26 1.54 30.23
CA ALA A 16 8.57 1.66 31.64
C ALA A 16 7.63 2.67 32.34
N PRO A 17 7.39 2.52 33.66
CA PRO A 17 6.66 3.51 34.43
C PRO A 17 7.26 4.92 34.29
N GLY A 18 6.40 5.94 34.18
CA GLY A 18 6.81 7.34 34.05
C GLY A 18 7.22 7.77 32.63
N VAL A 19 7.14 6.88 31.63
CA VAL A 19 7.29 7.26 30.21
C VAL A 19 5.95 7.77 29.68
N ASP A 20 5.96 9.00 29.17
CA ASP A 20 4.79 9.59 28.50
C ASP A 20 4.67 9.03 27.07
N LEU A 21 3.69 8.15 26.86
CA LEU A 21 3.39 7.55 25.56
C LEU A 21 1.90 7.73 25.24
N VAL A 22 1.63 8.28 24.07
CA VAL A 22 0.28 8.53 23.55
C VAL A 22 0.15 7.94 22.15
N THR A 23 -1.08 7.82 21.68
CA THR A 23 -1.42 7.53 20.29
C THR A 23 -1.62 8.82 19.49
N PRO A 24 -1.59 8.79 18.15
CA PRO A 24 -1.89 9.96 17.33
C PRO A 24 -3.27 10.57 17.62
N ASN A 25 -4.24 9.74 18.04
CA ASN A 25 -5.57 10.19 18.43
C ASN A 25 -5.59 10.97 19.75
N GLU A 26 -4.70 10.65 20.69
CA GLU A 26 -4.58 11.34 21.98
C GLU A 26 -3.65 12.56 21.88
N LEU A 27 -2.78 12.60 20.87
CA LEU A 27 -1.87 13.72 20.64
C LEU A 27 -2.60 15.06 20.50
N VAL A 28 -3.80 15.07 19.91
CA VAL A 28 -4.61 16.29 19.74
C VAL A 28 -5.14 16.85 21.07
N ASP A 29 -5.18 16.02 22.12
CA ASP A 29 -5.65 16.41 23.45
C ASP A 29 -4.51 16.88 24.36
N VAL A 30 -3.26 16.80 23.90
CA VAL A 30 -2.08 17.26 24.64
C VAL A 30 -2.05 18.79 24.65
N LYS A 31 -2.47 19.38 25.77
CA LYS A 31 -2.60 20.85 25.93
C LYS A 31 -1.26 21.57 26.10
N GLU A 32 -0.32 20.94 26.79
CA GLU A 32 1.00 21.50 27.02
C GLU A 32 2.01 20.89 26.04
N GLY A 33 2.61 21.76 25.22
CA GLY A 33 3.66 21.36 24.30
C GLY A 33 4.83 20.70 25.03
N ARG A 34 5.46 19.75 24.34
CA ARG A 34 6.62 19.01 24.84
C ARG A 34 7.88 19.49 24.14
N SER A 35 9.01 19.46 24.83
CA SER A 35 10.29 19.92 24.28
C SER A 35 10.84 18.98 23.20
N ASN A 36 10.39 17.72 23.20
CA ASN A 36 10.86 16.68 22.27
C ASN A 36 9.74 15.69 21.98
N TYR A 37 9.71 15.18 20.75
CA TYR A 37 8.72 14.22 20.30
C TYR A 37 9.41 13.03 19.64
N THR A 38 8.99 11.81 19.97
CA THR A 38 9.47 10.59 19.31
C THR A 38 8.32 9.84 18.67
N ILE A 39 8.33 9.76 17.33
CA ILE A 39 7.35 9.00 16.57
C ILE A 39 7.84 7.56 16.43
N VAL A 40 7.01 6.60 16.86
CA VAL A 40 7.33 5.17 16.80
C VAL A 40 6.60 4.51 15.64
N GLY A 41 7.25 4.40 14.48
CA GLY A 41 6.73 3.68 13.31
C GLY A 41 6.85 4.47 12.01
N ALA A 42 7.25 3.77 10.93
CA ALA A 42 7.47 4.33 9.59
C ALA A 42 6.28 4.17 8.63
N GLY A 43 5.08 3.90 9.14
CA GLY A 43 3.88 3.75 8.33
C GLY A 43 3.23 5.10 7.99
N LYS A 44 2.13 5.07 7.22
CA LYS A 44 1.32 6.26 6.90
C LYS A 44 0.91 7.05 8.14
N THR A 45 0.51 6.37 9.21
CA THR A 45 0.18 7.01 10.49
C THR A 45 1.36 7.75 11.12
N GLY A 46 2.58 7.22 10.99
CA GLY A 46 3.80 7.90 11.46
C GLY A 46 4.14 9.12 10.61
N ILE A 47 4.02 9.00 9.29
CA ILE A 47 4.15 10.12 8.35
C ILE A 47 3.17 11.25 8.72
N ASP A 48 1.90 10.92 8.93
CA ASP A 48 0.85 11.90 9.26
C ASP A 48 1.08 12.55 10.61
N THR A 49 1.61 11.80 11.57
CA THR A 49 2.00 12.35 12.88
C THR A 49 3.16 13.34 12.73
N CYS A 50 4.17 13.02 11.93
CA CYS A 50 5.27 13.94 11.65
C CYS A 50 4.77 15.22 10.98
N LEU A 51 3.95 15.10 9.93
CA LEU A 51 3.37 16.25 9.23
C LEU A 51 2.54 17.11 10.17
N TRP A 52 1.67 16.49 10.98
CA TRP A 52 0.84 17.20 11.95
C TRP A 52 1.68 17.99 12.96
N LEU A 53 2.77 17.41 13.49
CA LEU A 53 3.67 18.12 14.40
C LEU A 53 4.34 19.32 13.73
N LEU A 54 4.82 19.15 12.49
CA LEU A 54 5.43 20.23 11.70
C LEU A 54 4.42 21.36 11.40
N GLU A 55 3.20 21.02 11.02
CA GLU A 55 2.10 21.97 10.78
C GLU A 55 1.72 22.75 12.06
N ASN A 56 1.90 22.14 13.24
CA ASN A 56 1.69 22.78 14.54
C ASN A 56 2.93 23.48 15.10
N GLY A 57 3.94 23.72 14.26
CA GLY A 57 5.11 24.53 14.61
C GLY A 57 6.16 23.83 15.47
N VAL A 58 6.12 22.51 15.59
CA VAL A 58 7.20 21.75 16.26
C VAL A 58 8.46 21.80 15.39
N PRO A 59 9.59 22.31 15.91
CA PRO A 59 10.85 22.33 15.17
C PRO A 59 11.34 20.92 14.81
N GLN A 60 11.90 20.76 13.61
CA GLN A 60 12.34 19.47 13.06
C GLN A 60 13.41 18.78 13.93
N ASP A 61 14.27 19.56 14.59
CA ASP A 61 15.33 19.07 15.48
C ASP A 61 14.80 18.53 16.82
N GLN A 62 13.54 18.85 17.18
CA GLN A 62 12.82 18.30 18.33
C GLN A 62 12.08 17.00 18.00
N ILE A 63 11.96 16.65 16.72
CA ILE A 63 11.29 15.44 16.26
C ILE A 63 12.34 14.34 16.05
N THR A 64 12.17 13.20 16.73
CA THR A 64 12.91 11.96 16.47
C THR A 64 11.96 10.94 15.85
N TRP A 65 12.34 10.32 14.73
CA TRP A 65 11.50 9.35 14.06
C TRP A 65 12.13 7.95 14.06
N ILE A 66 11.51 7.00 14.75
CA ILE A 66 11.95 5.60 14.76
C ILE A 66 11.40 4.91 13.52
N MET A 67 12.29 4.70 12.55
CA MET A 67 11.98 4.03 11.29
C MET A 67 12.70 2.68 11.21
N PRO A 68 12.04 1.56 11.54
CA PRO A 68 12.68 0.25 11.52
C PRO A 68 13.15 -0.17 10.12
N ARG A 69 12.44 0.29 9.07
CA ARG A 69 12.72 0.10 7.65
C ARG A 69 12.13 1.26 6.86
N ASP A 70 12.82 1.73 5.83
CA ASP A 70 12.31 2.73 4.90
C ASP A 70 11.28 2.10 3.93
N ALA A 71 10.30 2.91 3.52
CA ALA A 71 9.20 2.50 2.67
C ALA A 71 9.31 3.09 1.27
N TRP A 72 8.98 2.30 0.26
CA TRP A 72 8.52 2.81 -1.02
C TRP A 72 7.14 3.45 -0.82
N LEU A 73 7.02 4.71 -1.21
CA LEU A 73 5.82 5.53 -1.14
C LEU A 73 5.25 5.74 -2.54
N ARG A 74 3.97 6.09 -2.63
CA ARG A 74 3.32 6.43 -3.89
C ARG A 74 2.94 7.89 -3.95
N ASP A 75 3.10 8.51 -5.11
CA ASP A 75 2.63 9.88 -5.31
C ASP A 75 1.10 9.92 -5.29
N ARG A 76 0.55 10.72 -4.38
CA ARG A 76 -0.88 10.95 -4.24
C ARG A 76 -1.51 11.48 -5.53
N ALA A 77 -0.79 12.28 -6.33
CA ALA A 77 -1.32 12.83 -7.59
C ALA A 77 -1.65 11.73 -8.60
N SER A 78 -0.98 10.56 -8.55
CA SER A 78 -1.27 9.40 -9.42
C SER A 78 -2.63 8.73 -9.15
N LEU A 79 -3.28 9.12 -8.04
CA LEU A 79 -4.52 8.53 -7.52
C LEU A 79 -5.65 9.54 -7.35
N GLN A 80 -5.45 10.79 -7.74
CA GLN A 80 -6.51 11.80 -7.64
C GLN A 80 -7.57 11.60 -8.72
N PRO A 81 -8.85 11.78 -8.36
CA PRO A 81 -9.95 11.65 -9.31
C PRO A 81 -10.15 12.91 -10.16
N GLY A 82 -10.88 12.76 -11.26
CA GLY A 82 -11.40 13.87 -12.05
C GLY A 82 -10.47 14.38 -13.16
N ASP A 83 -11.01 15.29 -13.96
CA ASP A 83 -10.40 15.70 -15.24
C ASP A 83 -9.05 16.41 -15.07
N LEU A 84 -8.85 17.12 -13.95
CA LEU A 84 -7.59 17.80 -13.61
C LEU A 84 -6.39 16.84 -13.54
N PHE A 85 -6.61 15.55 -13.29
CA PHE A 85 -5.56 14.55 -13.16
C PHE A 85 -5.55 13.53 -14.32
N SER A 86 -6.35 13.76 -15.36
CA SER A 86 -6.47 12.85 -16.51
C SER A 86 -5.15 12.65 -17.26
N GLU A 87 -4.40 13.72 -17.52
CA GLU A 87 -3.07 13.65 -18.15
C GLU A 87 -2.07 12.91 -17.26
N ARG A 88 -2.03 13.26 -15.96
CA ARG A 88 -1.18 12.57 -14.98
C ARG A 88 -1.47 11.07 -14.99
N ARG A 89 -2.75 10.68 -14.97
CA ARG A 89 -3.17 9.28 -15.01
C ARG A 89 -2.78 8.57 -16.30
N ALA A 90 -2.97 9.20 -17.45
CA ALA A 90 -2.54 8.65 -18.73
C ALA A 90 -1.02 8.44 -18.78
N GLY A 91 -0.26 9.40 -18.22
CA GLY A 91 1.17 9.31 -18.01
C GLY A 91 1.57 8.13 -17.13
N THR A 92 0.91 7.95 -15.98
CA THR A 92 1.12 6.80 -15.09
C THR A 92 0.93 5.46 -15.81
N LEU A 93 -0.17 5.31 -16.57
CA LEU A 93 -0.45 4.07 -17.29
C LEU A 93 0.60 3.78 -18.36
N LYS A 94 1.03 4.81 -19.10
CA LYS A 94 2.11 4.69 -20.10
C LYS A 94 3.44 4.30 -19.44
N LEU A 95 3.79 4.97 -18.34
CA LEU A 95 5.00 4.68 -17.58
C LEU A 95 5.00 3.24 -17.08
N VAL A 96 3.93 2.77 -16.43
CA VAL A 96 3.86 1.40 -15.91
C VAL A 96 4.06 0.36 -17.03
N ALA A 97 3.42 0.58 -18.18
CA ALA A 97 3.58 -0.31 -19.33
C ALA A 97 5.02 -0.32 -19.87
N GLN A 98 5.63 0.86 -20.04
CA GLN A 98 7.01 1.01 -20.51
C GLN A 98 8.04 0.43 -19.54
N VAL A 99 7.90 0.75 -18.25
CA VAL A 99 8.81 0.31 -17.20
C VAL A 99 8.75 -1.20 -17.06
N ALA A 100 7.55 -1.78 -17.02
CA ALA A 100 7.44 -3.24 -17.01
C ALA A 100 8.11 -3.89 -18.23
N ALA A 101 7.88 -3.36 -19.44
CA ALA A 101 8.49 -3.87 -20.67
C ALA A 101 10.02 -3.85 -20.64
N THR A 102 10.60 -2.80 -20.07
CA THR A 102 12.05 -2.50 -20.17
C THR A 102 12.84 -2.83 -18.90
N SER A 103 12.19 -3.20 -17.80
CA SER A 103 12.88 -3.55 -16.55
C SER A 103 13.57 -4.90 -16.67
N GLN A 104 14.73 -5.05 -16.04
CA GLN A 104 15.51 -6.29 -16.04
C GLN A 104 15.38 -7.08 -14.74
N SER A 105 14.98 -6.44 -13.65
CA SER A 105 14.77 -7.03 -12.33
C SER A 105 13.63 -6.32 -11.60
N VAL A 106 13.19 -6.87 -10.46
CA VAL A 106 12.27 -6.18 -9.55
C VAL A 106 12.87 -4.86 -9.04
N ASP A 107 14.17 -4.84 -8.77
CA ASP A 107 14.85 -3.65 -8.28
C ASP A 107 14.90 -2.55 -9.34
N ASP A 108 15.28 -2.89 -10.58
CA ASP A 108 15.28 -1.98 -11.73
C ASP A 108 13.86 -1.46 -12.04
N TYR A 109 12.84 -2.30 -11.86
CA TYR A 109 11.44 -1.87 -11.96
C TYR A 109 11.10 -0.78 -10.94
N LEU A 110 11.46 -0.97 -9.67
CA LEU A 110 11.18 0.02 -8.62
C LEU A 110 11.95 1.32 -8.85
N ASP A 111 13.22 1.23 -9.28
CA ASP A 111 14.06 2.39 -9.57
C ASP A 111 13.52 3.20 -10.76
N LYS A 112 13.08 2.53 -11.84
CA LYS A 112 12.43 3.19 -12.98
C LYS A 112 11.07 3.79 -12.64
N MET A 113 10.31 3.13 -11.76
CA MET A 113 9.06 3.70 -11.23
C MET A 113 9.33 4.95 -10.38
N GLU A 114 10.46 5.00 -9.67
CA GLU A 114 10.91 6.21 -8.96
C GLU A 114 11.30 7.33 -9.94
N GLN A 115 12.11 7.01 -10.95
CA GLN A 115 12.52 7.98 -11.98
C GLN A 115 11.33 8.57 -12.74
N GLY A 116 10.27 7.79 -12.95
CA GLY A 116 9.02 8.24 -13.54
C GLY A 116 8.04 8.92 -12.56
N GLY A 117 8.41 9.06 -11.29
CA GLY A 117 7.65 9.77 -10.26
C GLY A 117 6.42 9.04 -9.74
N GLU A 118 6.32 7.72 -9.90
CA GLU A 118 5.20 6.92 -9.36
C GLU A 118 5.53 6.25 -8.03
N SER A 119 6.79 5.87 -7.85
CA SER A 119 7.35 5.48 -6.57
C SER A 119 8.18 6.63 -6.00
N MET A 120 8.23 6.77 -4.69
CA MET A 120 9.06 7.76 -4.02
C MET A 120 9.72 7.14 -2.78
N ARG A 121 10.84 7.70 -2.35
CA ARG A 121 11.52 7.32 -1.11
C ARG A 121 11.90 8.54 -0.29
N LEU A 122 12.04 8.32 1.02
CA LEU A 122 12.38 9.38 1.96
C LEU A 122 13.80 9.93 1.69
N SER A 123 14.80 9.06 1.62
CA SER A 123 16.20 9.41 1.37
C SER A 123 16.71 8.73 0.10
N SER A 124 17.51 9.45 -0.70
CA SER A 124 18.22 8.91 -1.87
C SER A 124 19.31 7.91 -1.51
N ASP A 125 19.81 7.97 -0.29
CA ASP A 125 20.99 7.21 0.15
C ASP A 125 20.59 5.86 0.76
N ILE A 126 19.30 5.70 1.07
CA ILE A 126 18.75 4.50 1.68
C ILE A 126 17.80 3.82 0.70
N ARG A 127 18.09 2.55 0.37
CA ARG A 127 17.18 1.71 -0.41
C ARG A 127 16.00 1.27 0.48
N PRO A 128 14.74 1.55 0.11
CA PRO A 128 13.61 1.10 0.90
C PRO A 128 13.43 -0.43 0.83
N GLU A 129 13.13 -1.04 1.98
CA GLU A 129 12.91 -2.49 2.12
C GLU A 129 11.42 -2.85 2.20
N MET A 130 10.57 -1.87 2.47
CA MET A 130 9.15 -2.05 2.76
C MET A 130 8.28 -1.44 1.66
N TYR A 131 7.14 -2.08 1.36
CA TYR A 131 6.08 -1.48 0.54
C TYR A 131 4.75 -1.71 1.23
N ARG A 132 4.06 -0.64 1.64
CA ARG A 132 2.81 -0.73 2.42
C ARG A 132 1.72 0.19 1.87
N CYS A 133 1.79 0.50 0.58
CA CYS A 133 0.83 1.34 -0.14
C CYS A 133 0.62 2.74 0.48
N ALA A 134 1.59 3.25 1.23
CA ALA A 134 1.51 4.59 1.77
C ALA A 134 1.60 5.60 0.62
N THR A 135 0.66 6.54 0.60
CA THR A 135 0.61 7.62 -0.40
C THR A 135 0.99 8.94 0.25
N VAL A 136 1.86 9.71 -0.38
CA VAL A 136 2.20 11.08 0.04
C VAL A 136 2.19 12.00 -1.17
N SER A 137 1.93 13.30 -0.97
CA SER A 137 2.23 14.29 -2.00
C SER A 137 3.72 14.61 -2.01
N VAL A 138 4.21 15.24 -3.09
CA VAL A 138 5.59 15.73 -3.15
C VAL A 138 5.85 16.74 -2.03
N ALA A 139 4.92 17.67 -1.78
CA ALA A 139 5.04 18.65 -0.71
C ALA A 139 5.13 18.01 0.68
N GLU A 140 4.30 17.00 0.97
CA GLU A 140 4.39 16.26 2.23
C GLU A 140 5.73 15.54 2.38
N LEU A 141 6.22 14.93 1.29
CA LEU A 141 7.51 14.25 1.28
C LEU A 141 8.66 15.23 1.56
N ASP A 142 8.61 16.42 0.96
CA ASP A 142 9.62 17.45 1.15
C ASP A 142 9.63 18.00 2.58
N GLU A 143 8.48 18.09 3.26
CA GLU A 143 8.44 18.47 4.68
C GLU A 143 9.04 17.39 5.59
N ILE A 144 8.64 16.13 5.44
CA ILE A 144 9.15 15.06 6.31
C ILE A 144 10.63 14.74 6.06
N ARG A 145 11.17 15.07 4.88
CA ARG A 145 12.61 14.97 4.56
C ARG A 145 13.48 15.87 5.39
N LYS A 146 12.93 16.97 5.92
CA LYS A 146 13.67 17.91 6.77
C LYS A 146 13.87 17.38 8.19
N ILE A 147 13.21 16.28 8.57
CA ILE A 147 13.44 15.60 9.85
C ILE A 147 14.70 14.73 9.74
N GLU A 148 15.82 15.22 10.28
CA GLU A 148 17.11 14.53 10.19
C GLU A 148 17.30 13.43 11.25
N ASN A 149 16.64 13.56 12.41
CA ASN A 149 16.79 12.64 13.54
C ASN A 149 16.01 11.33 13.32
N VAL A 150 16.46 10.51 12.36
CA VAL A 150 15.82 9.23 12.01
C VAL A 150 16.60 8.05 12.59
N VAL A 151 15.95 7.28 13.46
CA VAL A 151 16.55 6.10 14.13
C VAL A 151 16.22 4.83 13.34
N ARG A 152 17.23 4.26 12.66
CA ARG A 152 17.14 3.04 11.85
C ARG A 152 17.74 1.80 12.52
N LYS A 153 17.35 1.53 13.76
CA LYS A 153 17.88 0.41 14.57
C LYS A 153 16.89 -0.76 14.72
N GLY A 154 16.01 -0.95 13.74
CA GLY A 154 14.97 -1.98 13.78
C GLY A 154 13.79 -1.61 14.69
N ARG A 155 12.96 -2.58 15.05
CA ARG A 155 11.76 -2.36 15.87
C ARG A 155 12.12 -2.04 17.32
N VAL A 156 11.28 -1.24 17.97
CA VAL A 156 11.37 -0.98 19.41
C VAL A 156 11.10 -2.27 20.18
N LEU A 157 11.91 -2.51 21.21
CA LEU A 157 11.75 -3.62 22.17
C LEU A 157 11.23 -3.08 23.51
N SER A 158 11.80 -1.97 23.99
CA SER A 158 11.35 -1.29 25.21
C SER A 158 11.65 0.21 25.16
N ILE A 159 10.83 1.01 25.83
CA ILE A 159 11.03 2.44 26.06
C ILE A 159 11.17 2.69 27.55
N GLY A 160 12.28 3.29 27.97
CA GLY A 160 12.54 3.73 29.33
C GLY A 160 13.00 5.20 29.37
N PRO A 161 13.11 5.80 30.58
CA PRO A 161 13.41 7.22 30.75
C PRO A 161 14.79 7.62 30.19
N ASP A 162 15.79 6.74 30.32
CA ASP A 162 17.17 7.02 29.89
C ASP A 162 17.60 6.25 28.63
N GLN A 163 16.77 5.33 28.15
CA GLN A 163 17.12 4.46 27.04
C GLN A 163 15.90 3.91 26.30
N VAL A 164 15.95 3.98 24.97
CA VAL A 164 15.08 3.20 24.08
C VAL A 164 15.87 2.03 23.52
N LYS A 165 15.42 0.80 23.78
CA LYS A 165 16.02 -0.43 23.22
C LYS A 165 15.32 -0.79 21.92
N LEU A 166 16.11 -1.09 20.89
CA LEU A 166 15.66 -1.55 19.58
C LEU A 166 16.36 -2.85 19.23
N GLN A 167 15.87 -3.53 18.19
CA GLN A 167 16.44 -4.81 17.73
C GLN A 167 17.94 -4.73 17.39
N LYS A 168 18.41 -3.59 16.91
CA LYS A 168 19.80 -3.36 16.48
C LYS A 168 20.46 -2.25 17.29
N GLY A 169 20.36 -2.34 18.61
CA GLY A 169 21.01 -1.43 19.57
C GLY A 169 20.04 -0.53 20.32
N SER A 170 20.52 0.61 20.79
CA SER A 170 19.72 1.57 21.55
C SER A 170 20.05 3.01 21.17
N TYR A 171 19.24 3.94 21.68
CA TYR A 171 19.60 5.36 21.76
C TYR A 171 19.10 5.96 23.08
N LYS A 172 19.71 7.09 23.48
CA LYS A 172 19.32 7.86 24.66
C LYS A 172 18.28 8.91 24.26
N PRO A 173 17.06 8.89 24.81
CA PRO A 173 16.07 9.92 24.52
C PRO A 173 16.45 11.27 25.15
N LYS A 174 15.98 12.36 24.54
CA LYS A 174 16.10 13.69 25.12
C LYS A 174 15.14 13.83 26.32
N PRO A 175 15.48 14.58 27.38
CA PRO A 175 14.57 14.83 28.50
C PRO A 175 13.23 15.42 28.04
N GLY A 176 12.14 15.03 28.70
CA GLY A 176 10.80 15.53 28.39
C GLY A 176 10.21 15.04 27.05
N THR A 177 10.77 13.97 26.48
CA THR A 177 10.24 13.35 25.25
C THR A 177 8.83 12.80 25.45
N LEU A 178 7.89 13.20 24.59
CA LEU A 178 6.62 12.51 24.40
C LEU A 178 6.74 11.49 23.28
N TYR A 179 6.36 10.24 23.55
CA TYR A 179 6.35 9.19 22.54
C TYR A 179 4.97 9.08 21.89
N ILE A 180 4.94 8.99 20.57
CA ILE A 180 3.72 8.81 19.79
C ILE A 180 3.75 7.43 19.13
N ASN A 181 2.94 6.52 19.63
CA ASN A 181 2.85 5.15 19.15
C ASN A 181 2.12 5.08 17.81
N CYS A 182 2.88 4.96 16.72
CA CYS A 182 2.37 4.77 15.35
C CYS A 182 2.64 3.35 14.82
N SER A 183 2.95 2.40 15.73
CA SER A 183 3.57 1.12 15.36
C SER A 183 2.59 0.01 14.97
N THR A 184 1.29 0.31 14.94
CA THR A 184 0.24 -0.68 14.67
C THR A 184 0.29 -1.19 13.23
N ASP A 185 0.19 -2.50 13.07
CA ASP A 185 0.05 -3.15 11.78
C ASP A 185 -1.41 -3.08 11.31
N GLY A 186 -1.80 -1.94 10.73
CA GLY A 186 -3.18 -1.72 10.29
C GLY A 186 -3.59 -2.57 9.08
N LEU A 187 -2.64 -2.93 8.22
CA LEU A 187 -2.85 -3.66 6.97
C LEU A 187 -1.92 -4.88 6.88
N ALA A 188 -2.10 -5.83 7.79
CA ALA A 188 -1.27 -7.02 7.87
C ALA A 188 -1.30 -7.83 6.57
N LYS A 189 -0.14 -8.35 6.16
CA LYS A 189 -0.03 -9.37 5.11
C LYS A 189 -0.47 -10.70 5.72
N LEU A 190 -1.54 -11.27 5.18
CA LEU A 190 -2.09 -12.55 5.61
C LEU A 190 -2.02 -13.54 4.45
N ASP A 191 -1.90 -14.83 4.78
CA ASP A 191 -1.90 -15.88 3.78
C ASP A 191 -3.26 -15.97 3.08
N PRO A 192 -3.28 -16.08 1.75
CA PRO A 192 -4.51 -16.11 0.98
C PRO A 192 -5.27 -17.43 1.23
N VAL A 193 -6.48 -17.33 1.76
CA VAL A 193 -7.42 -18.47 1.88
C VAL A 193 -8.69 -18.23 1.04
N PRO A 194 -9.46 -19.26 0.65
CA PRO A 194 -10.74 -19.06 -0.03
C PRO A 194 -11.63 -18.08 0.75
N VAL A 195 -12.24 -17.11 0.05
CA VAL A 195 -13.15 -16.12 0.64
C VAL A 195 -14.46 -16.78 1.02
N PHE A 196 -15.01 -17.63 0.14
CA PHE A 196 -16.24 -18.36 0.35
C PHE A 196 -15.91 -19.76 0.86
N GLN A 197 -16.49 -20.13 2.00
CA GLN A 197 -16.26 -21.41 2.71
C GLN A 197 -17.62 -21.93 3.23
N GLY A 198 -18.53 -22.27 2.30
CA GLY A 198 -19.92 -22.56 2.61
C GLY A 198 -20.60 -21.37 3.28
N GLN A 199 -21.05 -21.55 4.52
CA GLN A 199 -21.76 -20.50 5.29
C GLN A 199 -20.83 -19.46 5.93
N THR A 200 -19.53 -19.51 5.67
CA THR A 200 -18.55 -18.57 6.24
C THR A 200 -17.87 -17.74 5.15
N LEU A 201 -17.79 -16.43 5.36
CA LEU A 201 -16.99 -15.51 4.55
C LEU A 201 -15.69 -15.11 5.26
N ARG A 202 -14.54 -15.42 4.66
CA ARG A 202 -13.21 -14.97 5.10
C ARG A 202 -12.79 -13.74 4.32
N LEU A 203 -13.29 -12.57 4.75
CA LEU A 203 -12.98 -11.29 4.11
C LEU A 203 -11.48 -11.04 4.02
N GLN A 204 -10.97 -10.89 2.81
CA GLN A 204 -9.59 -10.55 2.47
C GLN A 204 -9.57 -9.53 1.32
N PRO A 205 -8.46 -8.80 1.11
CA PRO A 205 -8.36 -7.90 -0.02
C PRO A 205 -8.43 -8.69 -1.32
N VAL A 206 -9.25 -8.26 -2.27
CA VAL A 206 -9.31 -8.80 -3.64
C VAL A 206 -8.86 -7.76 -4.67
N ARG A 207 -8.47 -6.59 -4.18
CA ARG A 207 -7.80 -5.51 -4.91
C ARG A 207 -6.67 -4.97 -4.01
N PRO A 208 -5.48 -4.65 -4.56
CA PRO A 208 -4.37 -4.14 -3.75
C PRO A 208 -4.80 -2.88 -2.99
N CYS A 209 -4.64 -2.92 -1.66
CA CYS A 209 -4.74 -1.74 -0.79
C CYS A 209 -6.08 -0.98 -0.86
N GLN A 210 -7.17 -1.68 -1.20
CA GLN A 210 -8.54 -1.13 -1.22
C GLN A 210 -9.52 -2.10 -0.52
N GLN A 211 -9.53 -2.07 0.82
CA GLN A 211 -10.29 -3.00 1.67
C GLN A 211 -11.80 -2.75 1.56
N VAL A 212 -12.23 -1.48 1.50
CA VAL A 212 -13.65 -1.13 1.39
C VAL A 212 -14.22 -1.59 0.03
N PHE A 213 -13.49 -1.34 -1.06
CA PHE A 213 -13.84 -1.90 -2.37
C PHE A 213 -13.89 -3.43 -2.33
N SER A 214 -12.88 -4.06 -1.72
CA SER A 214 -12.79 -5.52 -1.66
C SER A 214 -13.98 -6.14 -0.94
N ALA A 215 -14.38 -5.59 0.21
CA ALA A 215 -15.56 -6.04 0.95
C ALA A 215 -16.84 -5.88 0.12
N ALA A 216 -17.02 -4.73 -0.53
CA ALA A 216 -18.18 -4.48 -1.38
C ALA A 216 -18.23 -5.39 -2.63
N PHE A 217 -17.07 -5.68 -3.24
CA PHE A 217 -16.97 -6.59 -4.37
C PHE A 217 -17.28 -8.03 -3.97
N ILE A 218 -16.80 -8.48 -2.80
CA ILE A 218 -17.14 -9.80 -2.24
C ILE A 218 -18.66 -9.90 -2.01
N ALA A 219 -19.27 -8.87 -1.43
CA ALA A 219 -20.72 -8.83 -1.22
C ALA A 219 -21.50 -8.86 -2.54
N HIS A 220 -21.03 -8.14 -3.56
CA HIS A 220 -21.61 -8.21 -4.90
C HIS A 220 -21.53 -9.62 -5.48
N VAL A 221 -20.36 -10.26 -5.45
CA VAL A 221 -20.17 -11.63 -5.95
C VAL A 221 -21.04 -12.62 -5.18
N GLU A 222 -21.21 -12.45 -3.87
CA GLU A 222 -22.12 -13.30 -3.09
C GLU A 222 -23.56 -13.20 -3.58
N SER A 223 -24.02 -11.98 -3.87
CA SER A 223 -25.40 -11.70 -4.28
C SER A 223 -25.71 -12.01 -5.75
N ALA A 224 -24.72 -11.91 -6.63
CA ALA A 224 -24.92 -11.93 -8.08
C ALA A 224 -24.71 -13.31 -8.71
N TYR A 225 -24.06 -14.24 -7.99
CA TYR A 225 -23.75 -15.59 -8.46
C TYR A 225 -24.43 -16.62 -7.59
N ALA A 226 -24.79 -17.77 -8.16
CA ALA A 226 -25.58 -18.78 -7.46
C ALA A 226 -24.80 -19.40 -6.28
N VAL A 227 -25.54 -19.97 -5.31
CA VAL A 227 -24.96 -20.53 -4.09
C VAL A 227 -24.05 -21.73 -4.38
N ASP A 228 -24.39 -22.53 -5.38
CA ASP A 228 -23.61 -23.69 -5.84
C ASP A 228 -22.38 -23.32 -6.69
N GLU A 229 -22.22 -22.04 -7.06
CA GLU A 229 -21.07 -21.54 -7.81
C GLU A 229 -19.87 -21.12 -6.93
N GLU A 230 -19.66 -21.74 -5.76
CA GLU A 230 -18.61 -21.36 -4.80
C GLU A 230 -17.20 -21.31 -5.44
N ALA A 231 -16.87 -22.29 -6.29
CA ALA A 231 -15.59 -22.33 -6.98
C ALA A 231 -15.38 -21.11 -7.90
N LEU A 232 -16.44 -20.64 -8.56
CA LEU A 232 -16.39 -19.44 -9.37
C LEU A 232 -16.30 -18.18 -8.50
N LYS A 233 -17.08 -18.10 -7.43
CA LYS A 233 -17.03 -16.98 -6.48
C LYS A 233 -15.61 -16.81 -5.92
N ASN A 234 -14.97 -17.90 -5.50
CA ASN A 234 -13.57 -17.90 -5.06
C ASN A 234 -12.56 -17.57 -6.18
N LYS A 235 -12.86 -17.93 -7.43
CA LYS A 235 -12.03 -17.52 -8.58
C LYS A 235 -12.11 -16.00 -8.84
N LEU A 236 -13.31 -15.41 -8.71
CA LEU A 236 -13.54 -13.97 -8.86
C LEU A 236 -12.96 -13.16 -7.69
N CYS A 237 -13.06 -13.71 -6.47
CA CYS A 237 -12.60 -13.10 -5.23
C CYS A 237 -11.29 -13.71 -4.73
N ARG A 238 -10.38 -14.12 -5.63
CA ARG A 238 -9.07 -14.62 -5.22
C ARG A 238 -8.36 -13.53 -4.40
N PRO A 239 -7.94 -13.82 -3.14
CA PRO A 239 -7.30 -12.81 -2.32
C PRO A 239 -5.99 -12.31 -2.93
N ILE A 240 -5.70 -11.03 -2.75
CA ILE A 240 -4.45 -10.36 -3.08
C ILE A 240 -3.81 -9.91 -1.77
N PRO A 241 -2.80 -10.63 -1.26
CA PRO A 241 -2.13 -10.27 -0.01
C PRO A 241 -1.58 -8.84 -0.04
N HIS A 242 -1.57 -8.18 1.13
CA HIS A 242 -0.95 -6.86 1.23
C HIS A 242 0.55 -6.93 1.00
N PRO A 243 1.12 -5.95 0.28
CA PRO A 243 2.55 -5.87 0.16
C PRO A 243 3.17 -5.57 1.54
N TYR A 244 4.35 -6.15 1.77
CA TYR A 244 5.08 -6.00 3.02
C TYR A 244 6.58 -5.74 2.80
N VAL A 245 7.18 -6.41 1.81
CA VAL A 245 8.52 -6.11 1.29
C VAL A 245 8.42 -5.44 -0.08
N ALA A 246 9.51 -4.83 -0.54
CA ALA A 246 9.57 -4.10 -1.82
C ALA A 246 9.00 -4.88 -3.01
N GLY A 247 9.42 -6.14 -3.20
CA GLY A 247 8.99 -6.99 -4.31
C GLY A 247 7.52 -7.42 -4.28
N ASP A 248 6.84 -7.34 -3.13
CA ASP A 248 5.43 -7.74 -3.04
C ASP A 248 4.50 -6.85 -3.88
N TRP A 249 4.91 -5.61 -4.18
CA TRP A 249 4.13 -4.73 -5.04
C TRP A 249 3.95 -5.32 -6.45
N VAL A 250 5.00 -5.90 -7.02
CA VAL A 250 4.96 -6.54 -8.34
C VAL A 250 4.00 -7.74 -8.32
N VAL A 251 4.06 -8.54 -7.26
CA VAL A 251 3.14 -9.68 -7.03
C VAL A 251 1.69 -9.21 -6.97
N ALA A 252 1.40 -8.23 -6.12
CA ALA A 252 0.05 -7.68 -5.95
C ALA A 252 -0.49 -7.09 -7.26
N TYR A 253 0.37 -6.44 -8.07
CA TYR A 253 -0.02 -5.86 -9.34
C TYR A 253 -0.31 -6.93 -10.42
N ILE A 254 0.49 -8.00 -10.50
CA ILE A 254 0.20 -9.15 -11.38
C ILE A 254 -1.16 -9.79 -11.03
N MET A 255 -1.39 -10.06 -9.74
CA MET A 255 -2.66 -10.61 -9.28
C MET A 255 -3.83 -9.68 -9.59
N TYR A 256 -3.62 -8.38 -9.49
CA TYR A 256 -4.63 -7.39 -9.86
C TYR A 256 -4.96 -7.43 -11.35
N LEU A 257 -3.97 -7.44 -12.24
CA LEU A 257 -4.18 -7.53 -13.69
C LEU A 257 -4.93 -8.83 -14.06
N ARG A 258 -4.60 -9.94 -13.40
CA ARG A 258 -5.31 -11.21 -13.54
C ARG A 258 -6.77 -11.11 -13.11
N ALA A 259 -7.02 -10.53 -11.93
CA ALA A 259 -8.37 -10.32 -11.40
C ALA A 259 -9.18 -9.42 -12.35
N ARG A 260 -8.61 -8.31 -12.81
CA ARG A 260 -9.27 -7.40 -13.75
C ARG A 260 -9.65 -8.09 -15.06
N THR A 261 -8.73 -8.87 -15.65
CA THR A 261 -9.01 -9.66 -16.87
C THR A 261 -10.21 -10.59 -16.67
N LEU A 262 -10.32 -11.23 -15.51
CA LEU A 262 -11.44 -12.12 -15.20
C LEU A 262 -12.75 -11.35 -15.01
N TRP A 263 -12.71 -10.23 -14.27
CA TRP A 263 -13.89 -9.40 -14.02
C TRP A 263 -14.42 -8.77 -15.32
N ASP A 264 -13.52 -8.32 -16.20
CA ASP A 264 -13.85 -7.78 -17.51
C ASP A 264 -14.40 -8.85 -18.46
N GLY A 265 -14.16 -10.13 -18.18
CA GLY A 265 -14.74 -11.25 -18.94
C GLY A 265 -16.21 -11.52 -18.64
N ARG A 266 -16.81 -10.91 -17.61
CA ARG A 266 -18.19 -11.21 -17.17
C ARG A 266 -19.07 -9.97 -17.12
N ALA A 267 -20.27 -10.08 -17.67
CA ALA A 267 -21.18 -8.95 -17.85
C ALA A 267 -21.66 -8.37 -16.51
N GLU A 268 -22.00 -9.23 -15.56
CA GLU A 268 -22.51 -8.87 -14.24
C GLU A 268 -21.47 -8.08 -13.45
N THR A 269 -20.21 -8.55 -13.42
CA THR A 269 -19.12 -7.84 -12.75
C THR A 269 -18.74 -6.55 -13.47
N ARG A 270 -18.72 -6.51 -14.80
CA ARG A 270 -18.48 -5.26 -15.55
C ARG A 270 -19.54 -4.22 -15.22
N ALA A 271 -20.81 -4.61 -15.21
CA ALA A 271 -21.92 -3.72 -14.90
C ALA A 271 -21.80 -3.16 -13.47
N TRP A 272 -21.46 -3.99 -12.49
CA TRP A 272 -21.24 -3.51 -11.12
C TRP A 272 -20.02 -2.59 -11.01
N LEU A 273 -18.89 -2.95 -11.64
CA LEU A 273 -17.68 -2.14 -11.64
C LEU A 273 -17.93 -0.75 -12.22
N ALA A 274 -18.71 -0.64 -13.30
CA ALA A 274 -19.05 0.63 -13.93
C ALA A 274 -19.92 1.55 -13.05
N ASN A 275 -20.71 0.98 -12.14
CA ASN A 275 -21.66 1.73 -11.29
C ASN A 275 -21.21 1.86 -9.83
N SER A 276 -20.18 1.12 -9.40
CA SER A 276 -19.71 1.14 -8.03
C SER A 276 -18.93 2.42 -7.73
N ARG A 277 -19.44 3.24 -6.80
CA ARG A 277 -18.72 4.44 -6.30
C ARG A 277 -17.39 4.12 -5.64
N LEU A 278 -17.21 2.87 -5.18
CA LEU A 278 -15.99 2.40 -4.54
C LEU A 278 -14.95 1.95 -5.57
N ASN A 279 -15.31 1.82 -6.85
CA ASN A 279 -14.37 1.49 -7.91
C ASN A 279 -13.55 2.73 -8.28
N LEU A 280 -12.36 2.88 -7.67
CA LEU A 280 -11.48 4.02 -7.90
C LEU A 280 -11.18 4.26 -9.40
N GLU A 281 -11.12 3.20 -10.21
CA GLU A 281 -10.86 3.30 -11.65
C GLU A 281 -11.89 4.15 -12.40
N ASN A 282 -13.16 4.15 -11.96
CA ASN A 282 -14.19 4.99 -12.59
C ASN A 282 -13.92 6.48 -12.40
N HIS A 283 -13.30 6.84 -11.29
CA HIS A 283 -13.00 8.23 -10.95
C HIS A 283 -11.75 8.74 -11.65
N PHE A 284 -10.97 7.85 -12.28
CA PHE A 284 -9.85 8.21 -13.15
C PHE A 284 -10.28 8.52 -14.58
N LEU A 285 -11.52 8.17 -14.95
CA LEU A 285 -12.03 8.40 -16.28
C LEU A 285 -12.65 9.81 -16.38
N PRO A 286 -12.63 10.42 -17.58
CA PRO A 286 -13.23 11.72 -17.79
C PRO A 286 -14.67 11.82 -17.29
N THR A 287 -15.07 12.99 -16.82
CA THR A 287 -16.46 13.24 -16.37
C THR A 287 -17.45 13.17 -17.53
N ASP A 288 -17.00 13.48 -18.75
CA ASP A 288 -17.76 13.30 -19.98
C ASP A 288 -18.13 11.81 -20.18
N LYS A 289 -19.44 11.53 -20.22
CA LYS A 289 -19.97 10.18 -20.30
C LYS A 289 -19.65 9.49 -21.63
N ALA A 290 -19.65 10.23 -22.74
CA ALA A 290 -19.40 9.66 -24.07
C ALA A 290 -17.92 9.29 -24.23
N LEU A 291 -17.02 10.18 -23.82
CA LEU A 291 -15.59 9.93 -23.80
C LEU A 291 -15.24 8.77 -22.85
N ARG A 292 -15.86 8.73 -21.67
CA ARG A 292 -15.71 7.61 -20.73
C ARG A 292 -16.13 6.29 -21.36
N ALA A 293 -17.30 6.24 -21.99
CA ALA A 293 -17.79 5.03 -22.65
C ALA A 293 -16.82 4.56 -23.75
N ALA A 294 -16.34 5.49 -24.59
CA ALA A 294 -15.37 5.18 -25.65
C ALA A 294 -14.03 4.66 -25.10
N ILE A 295 -13.52 5.22 -23.99
CA ILE A 295 -12.29 4.74 -23.34
C ILE A 295 -12.48 3.32 -22.80
N VAL A 296 -13.62 3.05 -22.15
CA VAL A 296 -13.94 1.72 -21.61
C VAL A 296 -14.05 0.71 -22.75
N GLU A 297 -14.78 1.03 -23.82
CA GLU A 297 -14.92 0.16 -24.99
C GLU A 297 -13.56 -0.14 -25.63
N LYS A 298 -12.73 0.89 -25.84
CA LYS A 298 -11.36 0.72 -26.34
C LYS A 298 -10.50 -0.15 -25.41
N GLY A 299 -10.68 -0.04 -24.09
CA GLY A 299 -10.00 -0.86 -23.10
C GLY A 299 -10.35 -2.34 -23.16
N LEU A 300 -11.54 -2.68 -23.69
CA LEU A 300 -12.03 -4.04 -23.86
C LEU A 300 -11.63 -4.65 -25.22
N SER A 301 -10.91 -3.93 -26.07
CA SER A 301 -10.46 -4.45 -27.36
C SER A 301 -9.52 -5.65 -27.20
N SER A 302 -9.53 -6.56 -28.17
CA SER A 302 -8.64 -7.73 -28.18
C SER A 302 -7.16 -7.34 -28.07
N GLU A 303 -6.77 -6.25 -28.73
CA GLU A 303 -5.42 -5.69 -28.67
C GLU A 303 -5.04 -5.25 -27.25
N ARG A 304 -5.92 -4.49 -26.56
CA ARG A 304 -5.66 -4.04 -25.19
C ARG A 304 -5.60 -5.20 -24.21
N LEU A 305 -6.48 -6.19 -24.38
CA LEU A 305 -6.45 -7.42 -23.58
C LEU A 305 -5.15 -8.22 -23.82
N ALA A 306 -4.65 -8.28 -25.05
CA ALA A 306 -3.38 -8.92 -25.36
C ALA A 306 -2.18 -8.17 -24.73
N GLN A 307 -2.16 -6.83 -24.82
CA GLN A 307 -1.16 -5.99 -24.16
C GLN A 307 -1.16 -6.19 -22.63
N GLY A 308 -2.33 -6.25 -22.01
CA GLY A 308 -2.46 -6.53 -20.58
C GLY A 308 -1.89 -7.89 -20.16
N LYS A 309 -2.07 -8.92 -20.99
CA LYS A 309 -1.43 -10.23 -20.76
C LYS A 309 0.08 -10.18 -20.93
N GLN A 310 0.57 -9.54 -21.99
CA GLN A 310 2.02 -9.36 -22.20
C GLN A 310 2.68 -8.64 -21.03
N LEU A 311 2.04 -7.56 -20.54
CA LEU A 311 2.47 -6.82 -19.35
C LEU A 311 2.57 -7.75 -18.13
N MET A 312 1.55 -8.57 -17.89
CA MET A 312 1.49 -9.52 -16.78
C MET A 312 2.61 -10.57 -16.85
N HIS A 313 2.85 -11.14 -18.04
CA HIS A 313 3.96 -12.09 -18.27
C HIS A 313 5.32 -11.44 -18.06
N ARG A 314 5.48 -10.19 -18.51
CA ARG A 314 6.73 -9.47 -18.33
C ARG A 314 7.02 -9.23 -16.85
N LEU A 315 6.06 -8.72 -16.10
CA LEU A 315 6.20 -8.53 -14.65
C LEU A 315 6.50 -9.85 -13.92
N TYR A 316 5.86 -10.94 -14.33
CA TYR A 316 6.09 -12.26 -13.76
C TYR A 316 7.51 -12.77 -14.01
N SER A 317 8.09 -12.48 -15.18
CA SER A 317 9.49 -12.81 -15.47
C SER A 317 10.48 -12.02 -14.61
N LEU A 318 10.12 -10.82 -14.13
CA LEU A 318 10.99 -10.07 -13.21
C LEU A 318 11.12 -10.75 -11.86
N LEU A 319 10.12 -11.55 -11.44
CA LEU A 319 10.18 -12.27 -10.17
C LEU A 319 11.30 -13.32 -10.15
N ASP A 320 11.75 -13.79 -11.32
CA ASP A 320 12.90 -14.70 -11.44
C ASP A 320 14.22 -14.07 -10.98
N THR A 321 14.29 -12.74 -10.86
CA THR A 321 15.48 -12.06 -10.35
C THR A 321 15.52 -11.94 -8.82
N LEU A 322 14.45 -12.34 -8.13
CA LEU A 322 14.44 -12.38 -6.67
C LEU A 322 15.24 -13.60 -6.17
N PRO A 323 15.70 -13.59 -4.91
CA PRO A 323 16.24 -14.79 -4.28
C PRO A 323 15.29 -15.98 -4.42
N GLU A 324 15.83 -17.18 -4.63
CA GLU A 324 15.07 -18.38 -5.01
C GLU A 324 13.81 -18.62 -4.16
N GLU A 325 13.95 -18.57 -2.83
CA GLU A 325 12.82 -18.75 -1.90
C GLU A 325 11.74 -17.67 -2.08
N GLN A 326 12.14 -16.42 -2.31
CA GLN A 326 11.22 -15.30 -2.52
C GLN A 326 10.52 -15.40 -3.88
N SER A 327 11.26 -15.79 -4.93
CA SER A 327 10.71 -16.04 -6.26
C SER A 327 9.68 -17.18 -6.22
N ALA A 328 10.04 -18.30 -5.58
CA ALA A 328 9.15 -19.45 -5.41
C ALA A 328 7.87 -19.08 -4.64
N ALA A 329 8.00 -18.38 -3.51
CA ALA A 329 6.85 -17.91 -2.73
C ALA A 329 5.96 -16.94 -3.53
N ALA A 330 6.55 -15.98 -4.25
CA ALA A 330 5.82 -15.04 -5.10
C ALA A 330 5.05 -15.75 -6.22
N LYS A 331 5.70 -16.69 -6.92
CA LYS A 331 5.09 -17.47 -7.99
C LYS A 331 4.01 -18.43 -7.49
N ALA A 332 4.18 -19.03 -6.32
CA ALA A 332 3.15 -19.86 -5.68
C ALA A 332 1.88 -19.05 -5.38
N ILE A 333 2.02 -17.81 -4.89
CA ILE A 333 0.88 -16.91 -4.64
C ILE A 333 0.14 -16.57 -5.93
N ILE A 334 0.86 -16.33 -7.04
CA ILE A 334 0.27 -15.94 -8.33
C ILE A 334 -0.34 -17.14 -9.05
N GLY A 335 0.35 -18.27 -9.07
CA GLY A 335 0.05 -19.46 -9.88
C GLY A 335 0.18 -19.19 -11.39
N ASP A 336 -0.35 -20.10 -12.20
CA ASP A 336 -0.20 -20.03 -13.66
C ASP A 336 -0.87 -18.80 -14.26
N LEU A 337 -0.18 -18.15 -15.20
CA LEU A 337 -0.69 -17.01 -15.95
C LEU A 337 -1.58 -17.45 -17.13
N PRO A 338 -2.55 -16.62 -17.53
CA PRO A 338 -3.30 -16.86 -18.76
C PRO A 338 -2.36 -16.83 -19.98
N LYS A 339 -2.58 -17.75 -20.94
CA LYS A 339 -1.80 -17.78 -22.19
C LYS A 339 -1.97 -16.48 -22.99
N ILE A 340 -0.86 -15.99 -23.55
CA ILE A 340 -0.86 -14.98 -24.61
C ILE A 340 -1.39 -15.71 -25.86
N LYS A 341 -2.52 -15.26 -26.40
CA LYS A 341 -3.07 -15.79 -27.66
C LYS A 341 -2.75 -14.81 -28.77
#